data_AF-A0AA90R348-F1
#
_entry.id   AF-A0AA90R348-F1
#
_cell.length_a   1.000
_cell.length_b   1.000
_cell.length_c   1.000
_cell.angle_alpha   90.00
_cell.angle_beta   90.00
_cell.angle_gamma   90.00
#
_symmetry.space_group_name_H-M   'P 1'
#
loop_
_entity.id
_entity.type
_entity.pdbx_description
1 polymer ?
#
loop_
_entity_poly.entity_id
_entity_poly.type
_entity_poly.pdbx_seq_one_letter_code
_entity_poly.pdbx_strand_id
1 'polypeptide(L)'
;MGKKGSSAPVVRVALVEENLPDYDKDELQKERELIAKSEACFVSAKLAKEEIERLTKEKKGLSKKDPDFTKKSREIEARIVAHQGVSKAVCKLRHPGCVPTKDSKRILIPKSIGDEINRRNGTKIDFGKLVELEGGEHTVAYVPWWPYLKKDKPVITFYSNTRDPNMPRLAGGYGGEPHNKSGVTIGVGVDLGQFASDKFLKKMKEWNSGEHAISAAEVEALHEKITPYFQLIGGEACKFLREHPLELDERQTNFLDKISQDDALEGTMHVYKKLTKSANAKDFHELTVEQQTTLLSHTYQYGTPSNLLLKAIVQGKRSLIPDIREREYLFDSMPSDKE
;
A
#
# COMPACT_ATOMS: atom_id res chain seq x y z
N MET A 1 39.04 35.03 -8.06
CA MET A 1 38.82 33.88 -8.96
C MET A 1 38.94 32.60 -8.13
N GLY A 2 37.83 32.12 -7.56
CA GLY A 2 37.81 30.88 -6.78
C GLY A 2 37.76 29.67 -7.71
N LYS A 3 38.72 28.75 -7.57
CA LYS A 3 38.77 27.48 -8.30
C LYS A 3 37.50 26.67 -7.99
N LYS A 4 36.68 26.41 -9.02
CA LYS A 4 35.65 25.37 -8.97
C LYS A 4 36.36 24.04 -8.77
N GLY A 5 36.16 23.41 -7.61
CA GLY A 5 36.53 22.01 -7.41
C GLY A 5 35.78 21.17 -8.44
N SER A 6 36.52 20.54 -9.34
CA SER A 6 36.02 19.51 -10.23
C SER A 6 35.67 18.31 -9.37
N SER A 7 34.39 18.12 -9.04
CA SER A 7 33.94 16.85 -8.48
C SER A 7 34.20 15.75 -9.51
N ALA A 8 34.92 14.70 -9.11
CA ALA A 8 35.10 13.52 -9.92
C ALA A 8 33.71 12.95 -10.30
N PRO A 9 33.53 12.42 -11.52
CA PRO A 9 32.27 11.80 -11.91
C PRO A 9 31.97 10.63 -10.96
N VAL A 10 30.83 10.68 -10.29
CA VAL A 10 30.37 9.59 -9.43
C VAL A 10 30.05 8.39 -10.33
N VAL A 11 30.88 7.36 -10.26
CA VAL A 11 30.71 6.15 -11.06
C VAL A 11 29.61 5.31 -10.41
N ARG A 12 28.48 5.18 -11.11
CA ARG A 12 27.42 4.24 -10.71
C ARG A 12 27.85 2.83 -11.02
N VAL A 13 27.71 1.94 -10.04
CA VAL A 13 27.91 0.50 -10.23
C VAL A 13 26.81 -0.10 -11.13
N ALA A 14 27.04 -1.29 -11.67
CA ALA A 14 26.04 -1.97 -12.50
C ALA A 14 24.79 -2.33 -11.70
N LEU A 15 23.61 -2.26 -12.35
CA LEU A 15 22.31 -2.65 -11.78
C LEU A 15 22.14 -4.18 -11.83
N VAL A 16 22.86 -4.88 -10.96
CA VAL A 16 22.87 -6.34 -10.84
C VAL A 16 22.74 -6.77 -9.37
N GLU A 17 22.27 -8.00 -9.13
CA GLU A 17 21.96 -8.51 -7.78
C GLU A 17 23.19 -8.47 -6.85
N GLU A 18 24.38 -8.70 -7.39
CA GLU A 18 25.64 -8.73 -6.62
C GLU A 18 25.94 -7.37 -5.98
N ASN A 19 25.54 -6.29 -6.65
CA ASN A 19 25.75 -4.91 -6.21
C ASN A 19 24.60 -4.38 -5.33
N LEU A 20 23.59 -5.20 -5.03
CA LEU A 20 22.56 -4.84 -4.07
C LEU A 20 23.15 -4.79 -2.66
N PRO A 21 22.69 -3.86 -1.81
CA PRO A 21 22.97 -3.88 -0.39
C PRO A 21 22.34 -5.10 0.27
N ASP A 22 22.91 -5.53 1.40
CA ASP A 22 22.50 -6.76 2.09
C ASP A 22 21.02 -6.76 2.48
N TYR A 23 20.48 -5.62 2.93
CA TYR A 23 19.07 -5.52 3.28
C TYR A 23 18.13 -5.76 2.09
N ASP A 24 18.53 -5.40 0.86
CA ASP A 24 17.72 -5.65 -0.33
C ASP A 24 17.89 -7.12 -0.76
N LYS A 25 19.09 -7.70 -0.64
CA LYS A 25 19.33 -9.14 -0.87
C LYS A 25 18.49 -10.02 0.07
N ASP A 26 18.40 -9.64 1.34
CA ASP A 26 17.61 -10.35 2.35
C ASP A 26 16.11 -10.32 1.99
N GLU A 27 15.57 -9.17 1.57
CA GLU A 27 14.17 -9.10 1.14
C GLU A 27 13.90 -9.84 -0.16
N LEU A 28 14.85 -9.83 -1.11
CA LEU A 28 14.76 -10.63 -2.34
C LEU A 28 14.69 -12.13 -2.03
N GLN A 29 15.50 -12.60 -1.08
CA GLN A 29 15.49 -13.99 -0.67
C GLN A 29 14.16 -14.38 -0.02
N LYS A 30 13.62 -13.54 0.87
CA LYS A 30 12.30 -13.76 1.49
C LYS A 30 11.17 -13.82 0.45
N GLU A 31 11.22 -12.96 -0.56
CA GLU A 31 10.23 -12.97 -1.66
C GLU A 31 10.31 -14.26 -2.47
N ARG A 32 11.54 -14.72 -2.81
CA ARG A 32 11.76 -16.00 -3.50
C ARG A 32 11.24 -17.18 -2.69
N GLU A 33 11.47 -17.21 -1.38
CA GLU A 33 10.95 -18.24 -0.48
C GLU A 33 9.42 -18.24 -0.41
N LEU A 34 8.82 -17.05 -0.39
CA LEU A 34 7.37 -16.90 -0.37
C LEU A 34 6.74 -17.42 -1.67
N ILE A 35 7.33 -17.11 -2.83
CA ILE A 35 6.92 -17.63 -4.14
C ILE A 35 7.06 -19.15 -4.17
N ALA A 36 8.22 -19.68 -3.80
CA ALA A 36 8.46 -21.13 -3.78
C ALA A 36 7.47 -21.87 -2.88
N LYS A 37 7.11 -21.30 -1.72
CA LYS A 37 6.07 -21.84 -0.84
C LYS A 37 4.69 -21.85 -1.49
N SER A 38 4.36 -20.78 -2.21
CA SER A 38 3.09 -20.67 -2.97
C SER A 38 3.02 -21.73 -4.08
N GLU A 39 4.11 -21.91 -4.83
CA GLU A 39 4.22 -22.91 -5.89
C GLU A 39 4.13 -24.34 -5.33
N ALA A 40 4.85 -24.64 -4.24
CA ALA A 40 4.78 -25.92 -3.56
C ALA A 40 3.35 -26.24 -3.09
N CYS A 41 2.62 -25.24 -2.59
CA CYS A 41 1.20 -25.39 -2.25
C CYS A 41 0.38 -25.75 -3.50
N PHE A 42 0.55 -25.04 -4.62
CA PHE A 42 -0.17 -25.34 -5.86
C PHE A 42 0.10 -26.75 -6.36
N VAL A 43 1.36 -27.18 -6.38
CA VAL A 43 1.75 -28.54 -6.77
C VAL A 43 1.11 -29.57 -5.83
N SER A 44 1.16 -29.34 -4.51
CA SER A 44 0.56 -30.24 -3.53
C SER A 44 -0.96 -30.35 -3.67
N ALA A 45 -1.66 -29.21 -3.87
CA ALA A 45 -3.10 -29.18 -4.09
C ALA A 45 -3.50 -29.90 -5.38
N LYS A 46 -2.71 -29.73 -6.46
CA LYS A 46 -2.90 -30.42 -7.74
C LYS A 46 -2.74 -31.94 -7.59
N LEU A 47 -1.64 -32.39 -6.98
CA LEU A 47 -1.38 -33.82 -6.75
C LEU A 47 -2.48 -34.45 -5.87
N ALA A 48 -2.93 -33.75 -4.83
CA ALA A 48 -4.03 -34.20 -3.99
C ALA A 48 -5.34 -34.36 -4.78
N LYS A 49 -5.62 -33.45 -5.72
CA LYS A 49 -6.79 -33.56 -6.61
C LYS A 49 -6.69 -34.76 -7.55
N GLU A 50 -5.54 -34.97 -8.18
CA GLU A 50 -5.28 -36.12 -9.06
C GLU A 50 -5.41 -37.46 -8.31
N GLU A 51 -4.90 -37.52 -7.07
CA GLU A 51 -5.03 -38.70 -6.21
C GLU A 51 -6.48 -38.96 -5.79
N ILE A 52 -7.26 -37.93 -5.46
CA ILE A 52 -8.70 -38.07 -5.18
C ILE A 52 -9.43 -38.63 -6.41
N GLU A 53 -9.10 -38.16 -7.62
CA GLU A 53 -9.70 -38.66 -8.85
C GLU A 53 -9.34 -40.13 -9.10
N ARG A 54 -8.07 -40.52 -8.85
CA ARG A 54 -7.62 -41.91 -8.94
C ARG A 54 -8.33 -42.81 -7.94
N LEU A 55 -8.39 -42.41 -6.67
CA LEU A 55 -9.07 -43.15 -5.60
C LEU A 55 -10.57 -43.27 -5.85
N THR A 56 -11.19 -42.23 -6.41
CA THR A 56 -12.61 -42.26 -6.77
C THR A 56 -12.87 -43.27 -7.90
N LYS A 57 -11.98 -43.36 -8.89
CA LYS A 57 -12.03 -44.39 -9.94
C LYS A 57 -11.81 -45.79 -9.37
N GLU A 58 -10.84 -45.95 -8.48
CA GLU A 58 -10.55 -47.22 -7.79
C GLU A 58 -11.77 -47.70 -6.98
N LYS A 59 -12.39 -46.82 -6.19
CA LYS A 59 -13.61 -47.12 -5.43
C LYS A 59 -14.76 -47.56 -6.34
N LYS A 60 -14.96 -46.89 -7.48
CA LYS A 60 -16.00 -47.24 -8.46
C LYS A 60 -15.75 -48.60 -9.13
N GLY A 61 -14.48 -48.99 -9.28
CA GLY A 61 -14.08 -50.28 -9.86
C GLY A 61 -14.19 -51.47 -8.91
N LEU A 62 -14.42 -51.26 -7.61
CA LEU A 62 -14.56 -52.35 -6.64
C LEU A 62 -15.80 -53.20 -6.92
N SER A 63 -15.61 -54.52 -6.95
CA SER A 63 -16.71 -55.48 -7.07
C SER A 63 -17.47 -55.60 -5.74
N LYS A 64 -18.79 -55.38 -5.78
CA LYS A 64 -19.66 -55.59 -4.60
C LYS A 64 -19.73 -57.06 -4.14
N LYS A 65 -19.25 -57.99 -4.96
CA LYS A 65 -19.17 -59.42 -4.63
C LYS A 65 -17.85 -59.82 -3.97
N ASP A 66 -16.88 -58.90 -3.87
CA ASP A 66 -15.64 -59.12 -3.15
C ASP A 66 -15.94 -59.21 -1.64
N PRO A 67 -15.54 -60.30 -0.94
CA PRO A 67 -15.76 -60.44 0.50
C PRO A 67 -15.11 -59.31 1.33
N ASP A 68 -14.06 -58.66 0.81
CA ASP A 68 -13.38 -57.53 1.45
C ASP A 68 -13.91 -56.15 0.99
N PHE A 69 -14.98 -56.09 0.20
CA PHE A 69 -15.51 -54.86 -0.39
C PHE A 69 -15.66 -53.72 0.63
N THR A 70 -16.29 -53.99 1.77
CA THR A 70 -16.56 -52.98 2.80
C THR A 70 -15.28 -52.42 3.40
N LYS A 71 -14.27 -53.27 3.59
CA LYS A 71 -12.98 -52.86 4.14
C LYS A 71 -12.22 -51.98 3.13
N LYS A 72 -12.06 -52.47 1.90
CA LYS A 72 -11.36 -51.73 0.82
C LYS A 72 -12.04 -50.39 0.51
N SER A 73 -13.38 -50.37 0.48
CA SER A 73 -14.14 -49.14 0.23
C SER A 73 -13.91 -48.08 1.32
N ARG A 74 -13.89 -48.49 2.59
CA ARG A 74 -13.60 -47.60 3.73
C ARG A 74 -12.17 -47.09 3.73
N GLU A 75 -11.19 -47.94 3.39
CA GLU A 75 -9.79 -47.54 3.29
C GLU A 75 -9.57 -46.49 2.19
N ILE A 76 -10.18 -46.69 1.01
CA ILE A 76 -10.12 -45.71 -0.08
C ILE A 76 -10.81 -44.40 0.33
N GLU A 77 -11.95 -44.48 1.01
CA GLU A 77 -12.67 -43.29 1.48
C GLU A 77 -11.86 -42.50 2.52
N ALA A 78 -11.20 -43.17 3.46
CA ALA A 78 -10.30 -42.53 4.41
C ALA A 78 -9.13 -41.80 3.70
N ARG A 79 -8.56 -42.41 2.66
CA ARG A 79 -7.50 -41.79 1.85
C ARG A 79 -8.01 -40.57 1.08
N ILE A 80 -9.22 -40.64 0.51
CA ILE A 80 -9.86 -39.48 -0.14
C ILE A 80 -10.00 -38.34 0.86
N VAL A 81 -10.53 -38.60 2.06
CA VAL A 81 -10.71 -37.59 3.11
C VAL A 81 -9.37 -36.95 3.49
N ALA A 82 -8.29 -37.74 3.62
CA ALA A 82 -6.97 -37.23 3.92
C ALA A 82 -6.44 -36.21 2.88
N HIS A 83 -6.80 -36.38 1.60
CA HIS A 83 -6.40 -35.47 0.52
C HIS A 83 -7.37 -34.30 0.30
N GLN A 84 -8.58 -34.32 0.84
CA GLN A 84 -9.58 -33.27 0.62
C GLN A 84 -9.14 -31.90 1.17
N GLY A 85 -8.47 -31.87 2.32
CA GLY A 85 -7.96 -30.61 2.90
C GLY A 85 -6.88 -29.97 2.02
N VAL A 86 -5.95 -30.78 1.53
CA VAL A 86 -4.84 -30.34 0.68
C VAL A 86 -5.31 -29.88 -0.69
N SER A 87 -6.23 -30.62 -1.32
CA SER A 87 -6.76 -30.26 -2.66
C SER A 87 -7.59 -28.97 -2.68
N LYS A 88 -8.08 -28.52 -1.52
CA LYS A 88 -8.84 -27.26 -1.36
C LYS A 88 -8.01 -26.11 -0.81
N ALA A 89 -6.69 -26.29 -0.63
CA ALA A 89 -5.83 -25.25 -0.09
C ALA A 89 -5.83 -24.01 -0.98
N VAL A 90 -5.98 -22.83 -0.37
CA VAL A 90 -5.90 -21.53 -1.06
C VAL A 90 -4.43 -21.13 -1.17
N CYS A 91 -3.80 -21.45 -2.29
CA CYS A 91 -2.37 -21.23 -2.53
C CYS A 91 -2.05 -19.82 -3.07
N LYS A 92 -2.84 -18.80 -2.72
CA LYS A 92 -2.64 -17.44 -3.23
C LYS A 92 -1.44 -16.79 -2.55
N LEU A 93 -0.49 -16.29 -3.35
CA LEU A 93 0.57 -15.41 -2.90
C LEU A 93 -0.04 -14.13 -2.31
N ARG A 94 0.24 -13.85 -1.03
CA ARG A 94 -0.21 -12.63 -0.35
C ARG A 94 1.02 -11.87 0.14
N HIS A 95 1.09 -10.59 -0.20
CA HIS A 95 2.14 -9.67 0.23
C HIS A 95 1.59 -8.72 1.30
N PRO A 96 1.75 -9.03 2.60
CA PRO A 96 1.29 -8.16 3.68
C PRO A 96 2.23 -6.95 3.93
N GLY A 97 3.21 -6.71 3.06
CA GLY A 97 4.37 -5.85 3.33
C GLY A 97 5.52 -6.61 4.02
N CYS A 98 6.74 -6.10 3.87
CA CYS A 98 7.94 -6.70 4.48
C CYS A 98 7.95 -6.55 6.01
N VAL A 99 7.31 -5.51 6.56
CA VAL A 99 6.99 -5.39 7.98
C VAL A 99 5.48 -5.18 8.08
N PRO A 100 4.71 -6.21 8.49
CA PRO A 100 3.26 -6.18 8.40
C PRO A 100 2.62 -5.50 9.62
N THR A 101 1.39 -5.04 9.46
CA THR A 101 0.57 -4.40 10.51
C THR A 101 -0.04 -5.37 11.53
N LYS A 102 0.37 -6.64 11.55
CA LYS A 102 -0.33 -7.74 12.26
C LYS A 102 -0.46 -7.53 13.76
N ASP A 103 0.48 -6.82 14.36
CA ASP A 103 0.52 -6.56 15.81
C ASP A 103 0.00 -5.15 16.16
N SER A 104 -0.44 -4.38 15.16
CA SER A 104 -0.94 -3.03 15.38
C SER A 104 -2.39 -3.05 15.86
N LYS A 105 -2.68 -2.26 16.90
CA LYS A 105 -4.05 -1.93 17.26
C LYS A 105 -4.59 -0.97 16.20
N ARG A 106 -5.67 -1.39 15.51
CA ARG A 106 -6.45 -0.45 14.71
C ARG A 106 -7.13 0.54 15.63
N ILE A 107 -6.87 1.81 15.43
CA ILE A 107 -7.58 2.90 16.12
C ILE A 107 -8.57 3.55 15.15
N LEU A 108 -9.51 4.30 15.71
CA LEU A 108 -10.51 5.04 14.96
C LEU A 108 -10.08 6.49 14.94
N ILE A 109 -9.82 7.04 13.76
CA ILE A 109 -9.61 8.47 13.62
C ILE A 109 -10.89 9.20 14.07
N PRO A 110 -10.80 10.11 15.05
CA PRO A 110 -11.96 10.88 15.48
C PRO A 110 -12.54 11.68 14.32
N LYS A 111 -13.87 11.61 14.14
CA LYS A 111 -14.58 12.40 13.12
C LYS A 111 -14.24 13.91 13.23
N SER A 112 -14.01 14.38 14.44
CA SER A 112 -13.62 15.76 14.74
C SER A 112 -12.34 16.21 14.01
N ILE A 113 -11.41 15.31 13.71
CA ILE A 113 -10.21 15.63 12.91
C ILE A 113 -10.59 15.95 11.47
N GLY A 114 -11.40 15.08 10.85
CA GLY A 114 -11.90 15.31 9.49
C GLY A 114 -12.76 16.58 9.39
N ASP A 115 -13.60 16.83 10.39
CA ASP A 115 -14.41 18.05 10.49
C ASP A 115 -13.52 19.31 10.62
N GLU A 116 -12.41 19.23 11.35
CA GLU A 116 -11.44 20.32 11.47
C GLU A 116 -10.72 20.60 10.14
N ILE A 117 -10.23 19.55 9.46
CA ILE A 117 -9.56 19.67 8.14
C ILE A 117 -10.52 20.30 7.12
N ASN A 118 -11.76 19.82 7.07
CA ASN A 118 -12.79 20.38 6.20
C ASN A 118 -13.06 21.86 6.48
N ARG A 119 -13.19 22.24 7.76
CA ARG A 119 -13.42 23.63 8.16
C ARG A 119 -12.26 24.54 7.79
N ARG A 120 -11.02 24.09 7.98
CA ARG A 120 -9.81 24.85 7.62
C ARG A 120 -9.70 25.08 6.12
N ASN A 121 -9.99 24.05 5.32
CA ASN A 121 -9.79 24.07 3.87
C ASN A 121 -11.05 24.47 3.09
N GLY A 122 -12.20 24.67 3.75
CA GLY A 122 -13.48 24.97 3.07
C GLY A 122 -14.06 23.80 2.28
N THR A 123 -13.65 22.57 2.60
CA THR A 123 -14.02 21.34 1.87
C THR A 123 -15.10 20.55 2.62
N LYS A 124 -15.53 19.44 2.01
CA LYS A 124 -16.53 18.53 2.55
C LYS A 124 -16.18 17.07 2.24
N ILE A 125 -14.93 16.70 2.50
CA ILE A 125 -14.39 15.36 2.36
C ILE A 125 -15.05 14.43 3.38
N ASP A 126 -15.44 13.23 2.93
CA ASP A 126 -15.83 12.12 3.80
C ASP A 126 -14.58 11.33 4.23
N PHE A 127 -13.97 11.77 5.34
CA PHE A 127 -12.80 11.11 5.92
C PHE A 127 -13.11 9.71 6.46
N GLY A 128 -14.37 9.44 6.84
CA GLY A 128 -14.79 8.11 7.23
C GLY A 128 -14.65 7.12 6.07
N LYS A 129 -15.10 7.52 4.88
CA LYS A 129 -14.93 6.73 3.66
C LYS A 129 -13.45 6.57 3.26
N LEU A 130 -12.66 7.63 3.41
CA LEU A 130 -11.23 7.59 3.12
C LEU A 130 -10.52 6.54 3.99
N VAL A 131 -10.80 6.51 5.29
CA VAL A 131 -10.20 5.55 6.24
C VAL A 131 -10.60 4.11 5.94
N GLU A 132 -11.85 3.88 5.52
CA GLU A 132 -12.31 2.57 5.05
C GLU A 132 -11.49 2.09 3.85
N LEU A 133 -11.21 3.00 2.89
CA LEU A 133 -10.44 2.71 1.68
C LEU A 133 -8.94 2.53 1.95
N GLU A 134 -8.38 3.17 2.98
CA GLU A 134 -6.97 3.07 3.38
C GLU A 134 -6.69 1.89 4.35
N GLY A 135 -7.72 1.17 4.80
CA GLY A 135 -7.56 -0.02 5.63
C GLY A 135 -7.42 0.22 7.13
N GLY A 136 -7.68 1.45 7.58
CA GLY A 136 -7.69 1.87 8.98
C GLY A 136 -6.43 2.60 9.45
N GLU A 137 -6.46 3.08 10.70
CA GLU A 137 -5.34 3.78 11.34
C GLU A 137 -4.52 2.83 12.22
N HIS A 138 -3.20 2.93 12.15
CA HIS A 138 -2.26 2.03 12.81
C HIS A 138 -1.30 2.78 13.74
N THR A 139 -1.27 2.43 15.04
CA THR A 139 -0.33 3.01 16.02
C THR A 139 1.08 2.44 15.96
N VAL A 140 1.22 1.23 15.40
CA VAL A 140 2.51 0.57 15.17
C VAL A 140 2.86 0.73 13.70
N ALA A 141 4.06 1.22 13.43
CA ALA A 141 4.50 1.44 12.07
C ALA A 141 4.70 0.12 11.31
N TYR A 142 4.63 0.20 9.99
CA TYR A 142 4.74 -0.91 9.07
C TYR A 142 5.42 -0.46 7.78
N VAL A 143 5.76 -1.40 6.89
CA VAL A 143 6.34 -1.09 5.57
C VAL A 143 5.60 -1.88 4.50
N PRO A 144 4.69 -1.25 3.73
CA PRO A 144 3.89 -1.89 2.69
C PRO A 144 4.69 -2.03 1.38
N TRP A 145 5.84 -2.69 1.46
CA TRP A 145 6.77 -2.88 0.35
C TRP A 145 7.22 -4.34 0.24
N TRP A 146 7.44 -4.80 -0.99
CA TRP A 146 8.06 -6.08 -1.31
C TRP A 146 8.78 -5.99 -2.66
N PRO A 147 9.81 -6.80 -2.93
CA PRO A 147 10.52 -6.80 -4.21
C PRO A 147 9.60 -7.12 -5.38
N TYR A 148 9.74 -6.40 -6.49
CA TYR A 148 9.10 -6.74 -7.75
C TYR A 148 9.97 -7.67 -8.59
N LEU A 149 9.40 -8.82 -8.98
CA LEU A 149 10.04 -9.77 -9.90
C LEU A 149 9.33 -9.78 -11.25
N LYS A 150 10.10 -9.59 -12.33
CA LYS A 150 9.62 -9.76 -13.71
C LYS A 150 10.16 -11.07 -14.25
N LYS A 151 9.29 -12.09 -14.38
CA LYS A 151 9.68 -13.45 -14.80
C LYS A 151 10.85 -13.96 -13.93
N ASP A 152 10.66 -13.91 -12.61
CA ASP A 152 11.61 -14.36 -11.57
C ASP A 152 12.91 -13.56 -11.44
N LYS A 153 13.10 -12.51 -12.25
CA LYS A 153 14.24 -11.60 -12.16
C LYS A 153 13.86 -10.34 -11.41
N PRO A 154 14.65 -9.90 -10.42
CA PRO A 154 14.39 -8.64 -9.73
C PRO A 154 14.58 -7.47 -10.68
N VAL A 155 13.76 -6.44 -10.49
CA VAL A 155 14.00 -5.14 -11.13
C VAL A 155 14.83 -4.29 -10.17
N ILE A 156 15.97 -3.79 -10.66
CA ILE A 156 16.93 -3.00 -9.89
C ILE A 156 17.03 -1.61 -10.52
N THR A 157 17.04 -0.57 -9.68
CA THR A 157 17.03 0.83 -10.13
C THR A 157 17.81 1.74 -9.18
N PHE A 158 17.97 3.00 -9.56
CA PHE A 158 18.48 4.07 -8.69
C PHE A 158 17.33 5.00 -8.28
N TYR A 159 17.33 5.45 -7.04
CA TYR A 159 16.33 6.39 -6.53
C TYR A 159 16.95 7.73 -6.17
N SER A 160 16.60 8.77 -6.94
CA SER A 160 17.19 10.12 -6.80
C SER A 160 16.92 10.80 -5.46
N ASN A 161 15.83 10.43 -4.77
CA ASN A 161 15.36 11.10 -3.55
C ASN A 161 15.53 10.21 -2.32
N THR A 162 16.70 9.59 -2.18
CA THR A 162 17.06 8.74 -1.04
C THR A 162 18.39 9.20 -0.42
N ARG A 163 18.75 8.62 0.73
CA ARG A 163 20.02 8.91 1.40
C ARG A 163 21.25 8.54 0.55
N ASP A 164 21.12 7.53 -0.31
CA ASP A 164 22.14 7.14 -1.28
C ASP A 164 21.57 6.98 -2.70
N PRO A 165 21.54 8.05 -3.52
CA PRO A 165 20.96 8.01 -4.85
C PRO A 165 21.80 7.26 -5.90
N ASN A 166 23.00 6.81 -5.54
CA ASN A 166 23.89 6.05 -6.44
C ASN A 166 24.01 4.57 -6.04
N MET A 167 23.31 4.15 -4.98
CA MET A 167 23.20 2.75 -4.60
C MET A 167 22.13 2.05 -5.45
N PRO A 168 22.42 0.89 -6.07
CA PRO A 168 21.40 0.06 -6.68
C PRO A 168 20.40 -0.42 -5.63
N ARG A 169 19.11 -0.28 -5.91
CA ARG A 169 18.01 -0.67 -5.02
C ARG A 169 17.02 -1.56 -5.75
N LEU A 170 16.37 -2.46 -5.01
CA LEU A 170 15.23 -3.20 -5.55
C LEU A 170 14.05 -2.26 -5.84
N ALA A 171 13.42 -2.45 -6.99
CA ALA A 171 12.12 -1.86 -7.25
C ALA A 171 11.04 -2.64 -6.50
N GLY A 172 10.14 -1.91 -5.83
CA GLY A 172 9.02 -2.54 -5.14
C GLY A 172 7.85 -2.86 -6.06
N GLY A 173 7.12 -3.90 -5.72
CA GLY A 173 5.87 -4.27 -6.38
C GLY A 173 4.66 -3.57 -5.75
N TYR A 174 3.76 -3.05 -6.59
CA TYR A 174 2.38 -2.72 -6.21
C TYR A 174 1.48 -2.77 -7.44
N GLY A 175 0.32 -3.43 -7.35
CA GLY A 175 -0.60 -3.56 -8.48
C GLY A 175 -0.02 -4.25 -9.73
N GLY A 176 1.09 -5.00 -9.59
CA GLY A 176 1.79 -5.63 -10.71
C GLY A 176 2.86 -4.75 -11.38
N GLU A 177 3.18 -3.59 -10.81
CA GLU A 177 4.15 -2.64 -11.39
C GLU A 177 5.37 -2.38 -10.48
N PRO A 178 6.55 -2.05 -11.03
CA PRO A 178 7.82 -1.87 -10.31
C PRO A 178 8.00 -0.44 -9.76
N HIS A 179 6.94 0.17 -9.24
CA HIS A 179 6.93 1.59 -8.86
C HIS A 179 6.75 1.84 -7.37
N ASN A 180 6.62 0.78 -6.56
CA ASN A 180 6.47 0.92 -5.13
C ASN A 180 7.82 1.32 -4.49
N LYS A 181 7.80 2.43 -3.75
CA LYS A 181 8.94 2.99 -3.03
C LYS A 181 8.61 3.22 -1.56
N SER A 182 7.63 2.52 -1.01
CA SER A 182 7.15 2.76 0.34
C SER A 182 8.28 2.64 1.36
N GLY A 183 8.26 3.56 2.33
CA GLY A 183 9.08 3.51 3.53
C GLY A 183 8.28 3.11 4.76
N VAL A 184 8.78 3.55 5.92
CA VAL A 184 8.10 3.34 7.20
C VAL A 184 6.83 4.18 7.22
N THR A 185 5.72 3.49 7.34
CA THR A 185 4.36 4.04 7.29
C THR A 185 3.69 3.88 8.66
N ILE A 186 2.96 4.89 9.11
CA ILE A 186 2.19 4.87 10.36
C ILE A 186 0.85 5.59 10.19
N GLY A 187 -0.11 5.36 11.08
CA GLY A 187 -1.44 5.98 11.01
C GLY A 187 -2.23 5.53 9.79
N VAL A 188 -2.93 6.46 9.15
CA VAL A 188 -3.67 6.28 7.89
C VAL A 188 -2.72 6.53 6.70
N GLY A 189 -1.66 5.72 6.60
CA GLY A 189 -0.78 5.74 5.43
C GLY A 189 0.28 6.86 5.39
N VAL A 190 0.69 7.43 6.53
CA VAL A 190 1.75 8.44 6.60
C VAL A 190 3.12 7.80 6.31
N ASP A 191 3.55 7.79 5.06
CA ASP A 191 4.83 7.23 4.63
C ASP A 191 6.00 8.21 4.87
N LEU A 192 6.71 8.02 5.97
CA LEU A 192 7.89 8.79 6.35
C LEU A 192 9.02 8.68 5.31
N GLY A 193 9.06 7.59 4.52
CA GLY A 193 10.04 7.40 3.45
C GLY A 193 9.94 8.43 2.32
N GLN A 194 8.77 9.04 2.10
CA GLN A 194 8.58 10.05 1.03
C GLN A 194 8.88 11.48 1.48
N PHE A 195 9.08 11.72 2.78
CA PHE A 195 9.28 13.06 3.32
C PHE A 195 10.74 13.34 3.66
N ALA A 196 11.15 14.59 3.45
CA ALA A 196 12.35 15.12 4.06
C ALA A 196 12.01 15.60 5.48
N SER A 197 12.87 15.28 6.45
CA SER A 197 12.63 15.54 7.87
C SER A 197 12.34 17.01 8.18
N ASP A 198 13.11 17.93 7.59
CA ASP A 198 13.00 19.38 7.77
C ASP A 198 11.68 19.93 7.19
N LYS A 199 11.29 19.48 6.00
CA LYS A 199 10.03 19.86 5.35
C LYS A 199 8.84 19.34 6.13
N PHE A 200 8.92 18.13 6.67
CA PHE A 200 7.85 17.56 7.47
C PHE A 200 7.71 18.30 8.81
N LEU A 201 8.81 18.64 9.49
CA LEU A 201 8.77 19.48 10.69
C LEU A 201 8.10 20.83 10.44
N LYS A 202 8.41 21.47 9.30
CA LYS A 202 7.77 22.73 8.92
C LYS A 202 6.25 22.56 8.82
N LYS A 203 5.78 21.51 8.16
CA LYS A 203 4.34 21.18 8.05
C LYS A 203 3.71 20.90 9.41
N MET A 204 4.37 20.10 10.25
CA MET A 204 3.93 19.82 11.62
C MET A 204 3.72 21.14 12.39
N LYS A 205 4.64 22.10 12.28
CA LYS A 205 4.52 23.40 12.95
C LYS A 205 3.44 24.29 12.34
N GLU A 206 3.36 24.36 11.01
CA GLU A 206 2.42 25.19 10.27
C GLU A 206 0.96 24.80 10.51
N TRP A 207 0.68 23.49 10.56
CA TRP A 207 -0.69 22.98 10.77
C TRP A 207 -0.98 22.52 12.20
N ASN A 208 -0.08 22.81 13.15
CA ASN A 208 -0.34 22.66 14.58
C ASN A 208 -1.26 23.77 15.10
N SER A 209 -2.55 23.66 14.77
CA SER A 209 -3.62 24.57 15.16
C SER A 209 -4.91 23.79 15.42
N GLY A 210 -5.92 24.44 16.00
CA GLY A 210 -7.24 23.84 16.20
C GLY A 210 -7.35 22.96 17.45
N GLU A 211 -8.41 22.15 17.49
CA GLU A 211 -8.81 21.36 18.67
C GLU A 211 -7.85 20.18 18.92
N HIS A 212 -7.18 19.71 17.87
CA HIS A 212 -6.26 18.57 17.92
C HIS A 212 -4.79 19.00 17.90
N ALA A 213 -4.50 20.26 18.24
CA ALA A 213 -3.14 20.75 18.39
C ALA A 213 -2.42 20.06 19.57
N ILE A 214 -1.11 19.89 19.44
CA ILE A 214 -0.23 19.45 20.52
C ILE A 214 0.71 20.60 20.91
N SER A 215 1.31 20.55 22.09
CA SER A 215 2.25 21.59 22.51
C SER A 215 3.49 21.63 21.62
N ALA A 216 4.18 22.77 21.56
CA ALA A 216 5.41 22.89 20.78
C ALA A 216 6.47 21.88 21.23
N ALA A 217 6.56 21.59 22.54
CA ALA A 217 7.46 20.56 23.06
C ALA A 217 7.09 19.16 22.58
N GLU A 218 5.79 18.83 22.52
CA GLU A 218 5.32 17.55 21.96
C GLU A 218 5.59 17.44 20.45
N VAL A 219 5.49 18.53 19.68
CA VAL A 219 5.86 18.56 18.26
C VAL A 219 7.34 18.18 18.08
N GLU A 220 8.24 18.82 18.83
CA GLU A 220 9.68 18.54 18.73
C GLU A 220 10.00 17.10 19.16
N ALA A 221 9.42 16.63 20.28
CA ALA A 221 9.63 15.27 20.76
C ALA A 221 9.12 14.20 19.78
N LEU A 222 7.95 14.43 19.17
CA LEU A 222 7.40 13.55 18.15
C LEU A 222 8.29 13.55 16.90
N HIS A 223 8.74 14.73 16.46
CA HIS A 223 9.62 14.85 15.31
C HIS A 223 10.97 14.15 15.52
N GLU A 224 11.58 14.30 16.70
CA GLU A 224 12.81 13.60 17.07
C GLU A 224 12.62 12.07 16.99
N LYS A 225 11.49 11.57 17.52
CA LYS A 225 11.15 10.15 17.51
C LYS A 225 10.99 9.58 16.10
N ILE A 226 10.41 10.32 15.17
CA ILE A 226 10.19 9.86 13.78
C ILE A 226 11.34 10.20 12.82
N THR A 227 12.26 11.08 13.23
CA THR A 227 13.37 11.55 12.40
C THR A 227 14.21 10.43 11.78
N PRO A 228 14.57 9.35 12.52
CA PRO A 228 15.40 8.28 11.98
C PRO A 228 14.80 7.56 10.77
N TYR A 229 13.48 7.62 10.58
CA TYR A 229 12.76 6.86 9.56
C TYR A 229 12.58 7.61 8.23
N PHE A 230 12.82 8.93 8.20
CA PHE A 230 12.65 9.71 6.97
C PHE A 230 13.60 9.26 5.86
N GLN A 231 13.09 9.22 4.62
CA GLN A 231 13.84 8.86 3.41
C GLN A 231 14.43 7.44 3.41
N LEU A 232 14.06 6.60 4.38
CA LEU A 232 14.27 5.16 4.31
C LEU A 232 13.15 4.55 3.47
N ILE A 233 13.52 3.79 2.44
CA ILE A 233 12.56 3.13 1.55
C ILE A 233 12.93 1.67 1.33
N GLY A 234 11.96 0.85 0.92
CA GLY A 234 12.18 -0.54 0.52
C GLY A 234 12.89 -1.39 1.58
N GLY A 235 13.79 -2.27 1.17
CA GLY A 235 14.49 -3.20 2.09
C GLY A 235 15.22 -2.50 3.24
N GLU A 236 15.73 -1.29 3.02
CA GLU A 236 16.36 -0.48 4.07
C GLU A 236 15.37 -0.10 5.17
N ALA A 237 14.17 0.39 4.79
CA ALA A 237 13.10 0.67 5.74
C ALA A 237 12.63 -0.61 6.45
N CYS A 238 12.51 -1.72 5.70
CA CYS A 238 12.12 -3.02 6.26
C CYS A 238 13.10 -3.48 7.34
N LYS A 239 14.41 -3.38 7.08
CA LYS A 239 15.44 -3.76 8.05
C LYS A 239 15.42 -2.83 9.25
N PHE A 240 15.46 -1.52 9.00
CA PHE A 240 15.54 -0.52 10.06
C PHE A 240 14.34 -0.60 11.01
N LEU A 241 13.12 -0.74 10.50
CA LEU A 241 11.92 -0.84 11.35
C LEU A 241 11.88 -2.14 12.19
N ARG A 242 12.43 -3.26 11.67
CA ARG A 242 12.54 -4.50 12.47
C ARG A 242 13.54 -4.36 13.61
N GLU A 243 14.63 -3.63 13.40
CA GLU A 243 15.66 -3.38 14.41
C GLU A 243 15.27 -2.26 15.39
N HIS A 244 14.46 -1.31 14.93
CA HIS A 244 13.98 -0.16 15.68
C HIS A 244 12.46 -0.01 15.48
N PRO A 245 11.63 -0.76 16.24
CA PRO A 245 10.19 -0.64 16.13
C PRO A 245 9.71 0.78 16.50
N LEU A 246 8.79 1.31 15.69
CA LEU A 246 8.13 2.59 15.96
C LEU A 246 6.68 2.34 16.37
N GLU A 247 6.35 2.77 17.59
CA GLU A 247 4.99 2.82 18.10
C GLU A 247 4.69 4.24 18.58
N LEU A 248 3.55 4.78 18.17
CA LEU A 248 3.03 6.07 18.61
C LEU A 248 1.76 5.86 19.43
N ASP A 249 1.49 6.76 20.36
CA ASP A 249 0.18 6.77 21.01
C ASP A 249 -0.90 7.31 20.05
N GLU A 250 -2.16 7.12 20.42
CA GLU A 250 -3.31 7.54 19.62
C GLU A 250 -3.32 9.06 19.34
N ARG A 251 -2.86 9.89 20.28
CA ARG A 251 -2.84 11.35 20.08
C ARG A 251 -1.74 11.77 19.09
N GLN A 252 -0.58 11.13 19.15
CA GLN A 252 0.53 11.31 18.22
C GLN A 252 0.16 10.86 16.81
N THR A 253 -0.44 9.68 16.67
CA THR A 253 -0.87 9.16 15.36
C THR A 253 -1.93 10.05 14.72
N ASN A 254 -2.97 10.41 15.48
CA ASN A 254 -4.02 11.33 15.03
C ASN A 254 -3.46 12.69 14.60
N PHE A 255 -2.46 13.22 15.32
CA PHE A 255 -1.78 14.45 14.92
C PHE A 255 -1.07 14.27 13.57
N LEU A 256 -0.29 13.20 13.38
CA LEU A 256 0.39 12.94 12.11
C LEU A 256 -0.58 12.72 10.94
N ASP A 257 -1.68 12.00 11.17
CA ASP A 257 -2.72 11.77 10.18
C ASP A 257 -3.34 13.08 9.74
N LYS A 258 -3.69 13.95 10.70
CA LYS A 258 -4.18 15.29 10.38
C LYS A 258 -3.21 16.05 9.48
N ILE A 259 -1.92 16.11 9.84
CA ILE A 259 -0.89 16.79 9.04
C ILE A 259 -0.79 16.20 7.63
N SER A 260 -0.77 14.87 7.50
CA SER A 260 -0.67 14.19 6.20
C SER A 260 -1.90 14.41 5.32
N GLN A 261 -3.09 14.37 5.93
CA GLN A 261 -4.37 14.55 5.23
C GLN A 261 -4.55 16.01 4.78
N ASP A 262 -4.16 17.00 5.59
CA ASP A 262 -4.10 18.41 5.17
C ASP A 262 -3.18 18.59 3.95
N ASP A 263 -1.97 18.00 3.97
CA ASP A 263 -1.02 18.06 2.85
C ASP A 263 -1.57 17.44 1.56
N ALA A 264 -2.16 16.25 1.70
CA ALA A 264 -2.75 15.54 0.58
C ALA A 264 -3.92 16.32 -0.03
N LEU A 265 -4.73 16.96 0.81
CA LEU A 265 -5.85 17.78 0.37
C LEU A 265 -5.38 19.03 -0.36
N GLU A 266 -4.43 19.80 0.19
CA GLU A 266 -3.85 20.96 -0.48
C GLU A 266 -3.23 20.58 -1.84
N GLY A 267 -2.46 19.48 -1.87
CA GLY A 267 -1.87 18.93 -3.09
C GLY A 267 -2.94 18.55 -4.12
N THR A 268 -4.00 17.87 -3.69
CA THR A 268 -5.12 17.46 -4.55
C THR A 268 -5.83 18.68 -5.15
N MET A 269 -6.14 19.70 -4.35
CA MET A 269 -6.77 20.93 -4.82
C MET A 269 -5.90 21.64 -5.86
N HIS A 270 -4.60 21.73 -5.60
CA HIS A 270 -3.64 22.33 -6.53
C HIS A 270 -3.57 21.58 -7.87
N VAL A 271 -3.42 20.25 -7.81
CA VAL A 271 -3.35 19.39 -9.00
C VAL A 271 -4.64 19.45 -9.80
N TYR A 272 -5.80 19.36 -9.14
CA TYR A 272 -7.10 19.47 -9.79
C TYR A 272 -7.22 20.79 -10.56
N LYS A 273 -7.00 21.93 -9.89
CA LYS A 273 -7.07 23.26 -10.49
C LYS A 273 -6.14 23.41 -11.69
N LYS A 274 -4.92 22.84 -11.62
CA LYS A 274 -3.96 22.86 -12.72
C LYS A 274 -4.47 22.05 -13.93
N LEU A 275 -4.98 20.85 -13.69
CA LEU A 275 -5.39 19.93 -14.75
C LEU A 275 -6.73 20.30 -15.40
N THR A 276 -7.60 21.02 -14.69
CA THR A 276 -8.93 21.42 -15.20
C THR A 276 -9.02 22.85 -15.71
N LYS A 277 -7.91 23.62 -15.67
CA LYS A 277 -7.86 25.04 -16.04
C LYS A 277 -8.48 25.37 -17.40
N SER A 278 -8.34 24.49 -18.39
CA SER A 278 -8.83 24.69 -19.75
C SER A 278 -10.26 24.21 -19.99
N ALA A 279 -10.88 23.53 -19.01
CA ALA A 279 -12.12 22.79 -19.21
C ALA A 279 -13.37 23.49 -18.67
N ASN A 280 -13.27 24.77 -18.25
CA ASN A 280 -14.33 25.50 -17.54
C ASN A 280 -14.96 24.66 -16.41
N ALA A 281 -14.12 23.90 -15.71
CA ALA A 281 -14.57 23.04 -14.63
C ALA A 281 -14.98 23.88 -13.42
N LYS A 282 -15.89 23.32 -12.60
CA LYS A 282 -16.20 23.84 -11.28
C LYS A 282 -14.94 23.94 -10.42
N ASP A 283 -14.90 24.89 -9.51
CA ASP A 283 -13.85 24.92 -8.49
C ASP A 283 -13.95 23.68 -7.59
N PHE A 284 -12.83 23.24 -7.01
CA PHE A 284 -12.80 22.04 -6.17
C PHE A 284 -13.83 22.12 -5.02
N HIS A 285 -14.00 23.31 -4.41
CA HIS A 285 -14.93 23.54 -3.32
C HIS A 285 -16.40 23.40 -3.74
N GLU A 286 -16.70 23.55 -5.04
CA GLU A 286 -18.05 23.44 -5.61
C GLU A 286 -18.43 22.00 -6.00
N LEU A 287 -17.47 21.08 -6.02
CA LEU A 287 -17.70 19.65 -6.27
C LEU A 287 -18.55 19.02 -5.16
N THR A 288 -19.15 17.85 -5.39
CA THR A 288 -19.87 17.11 -4.34
C THR A 288 -18.91 16.48 -3.31
N VAL A 289 -19.46 16.01 -2.18
CA VAL A 289 -18.68 15.29 -1.14
C VAL A 289 -17.94 14.11 -1.76
N GLU A 290 -18.64 13.33 -2.57
CA GLU A 290 -18.12 12.10 -3.18
C GLU A 290 -17.07 12.40 -4.24
N GLN A 291 -17.24 13.49 -4.99
CA GLN A 291 -16.24 13.96 -5.96
C GLN A 291 -14.96 14.43 -5.28
N GLN A 292 -15.05 15.26 -4.23
CA GLN A 292 -13.88 15.72 -3.49
C GLN A 292 -13.17 14.55 -2.81
N THR A 293 -13.92 13.65 -2.17
CA THR A 293 -13.39 12.46 -1.48
C THR A 293 -12.72 11.51 -2.47
N THR A 294 -13.34 11.26 -3.63
CA THR A 294 -12.75 10.40 -4.67
C THR A 294 -11.47 10.99 -5.23
N LEU A 295 -11.44 12.30 -5.49
CA LEU A 295 -10.22 12.98 -5.96
C LEU A 295 -9.09 12.91 -4.93
N LEU A 296 -9.40 13.15 -3.66
CA LEU A 296 -8.42 13.04 -2.57
C LEU A 296 -7.90 11.61 -2.45
N SER A 297 -8.80 10.63 -2.30
CA SER A 297 -8.45 9.21 -2.17
C SER A 297 -7.58 8.72 -3.33
N HIS A 298 -7.94 9.06 -4.57
CA HIS A 298 -7.17 8.65 -5.74
C HIS A 298 -5.81 9.36 -5.81
N THR A 299 -5.75 10.65 -5.46
CA THR A 299 -4.49 11.41 -5.41
C THR A 299 -3.58 10.91 -4.30
N TYR A 300 -4.13 10.54 -3.14
CA TYR A 300 -3.38 9.96 -2.04
C TYR A 300 -2.67 8.68 -2.47
N GLN A 301 -3.37 7.82 -3.22
CA GLN A 301 -2.83 6.54 -3.68
C GLN A 301 -1.84 6.64 -4.85
N TYR A 302 -2.07 7.58 -5.79
CA TYR A 302 -1.35 7.62 -7.08
C TYR A 302 -0.59 8.92 -7.34
N GLY A 303 -0.64 9.88 -6.41
CA GLY A 303 -0.03 11.21 -6.51
C GLY A 303 -0.74 12.18 -7.46
N THR A 304 -1.65 11.71 -8.33
CA THR A 304 -2.45 12.54 -9.22
C THR A 304 -3.77 11.85 -9.60
N PRO A 305 -4.86 12.60 -9.82
CA PRO A 305 -6.05 12.06 -10.45
C PRO A 305 -5.75 11.52 -11.85
N SER A 306 -6.39 10.42 -12.25
CA SER A 306 -6.34 9.95 -13.64
C SER A 306 -7.12 10.88 -14.57
N ASN A 307 -6.70 10.98 -15.84
CA ASN A 307 -7.37 11.81 -16.84
C ASN A 307 -8.84 11.38 -17.07
N LEU A 308 -9.13 10.07 -16.98
CA LEU A 308 -10.49 9.55 -17.12
C LEU A 308 -11.38 9.97 -15.95
N LEU A 309 -10.87 9.89 -14.71
CA LEU A 309 -11.58 10.36 -13.53
C LEU A 309 -11.90 11.85 -13.62
N LEU A 310 -10.91 12.68 -14.01
CA LEU A 310 -11.12 14.11 -14.22
C LEU A 310 -12.18 14.37 -15.29
N LYS A 311 -12.12 13.66 -16.42
CA LYS A 311 -13.10 13.80 -17.50
C LYS A 311 -14.51 13.43 -17.04
N ALA A 312 -14.66 12.35 -16.26
CA ALA A 312 -15.94 11.93 -15.70
C ALA A 312 -16.55 13.05 -14.82
N ILE A 313 -15.77 13.58 -13.89
CA ILE A 313 -16.20 14.64 -12.96
C ILE A 313 -16.53 15.94 -13.71
N VAL A 314 -15.65 16.40 -14.60
CA VAL A 314 -15.82 17.66 -15.34
C VAL A 314 -17.02 17.60 -16.28
N GLN A 315 -17.25 16.46 -16.93
CA GLN A 315 -18.39 16.28 -17.85
C GLN A 315 -19.68 15.85 -17.14
N GLY A 316 -19.62 15.50 -15.85
CA GLY A 316 -20.75 14.94 -15.13
C GLY A 316 -21.24 13.60 -15.70
N LYS A 317 -20.34 12.79 -16.28
CA LYS A 317 -20.67 11.52 -16.95
C LYS A 317 -20.17 10.33 -16.16
N ARG A 318 -21.08 9.56 -15.56
CA ARG A 318 -20.72 8.44 -14.67
C ARG A 318 -20.24 7.20 -15.44
N SER A 319 -20.61 7.03 -16.71
CA SER A 319 -20.04 5.97 -17.57
C SER A 319 -18.55 6.12 -17.84
N LEU A 320 -17.99 7.33 -17.67
CA LEU A 320 -16.57 7.58 -17.87
C LEU A 320 -15.73 7.29 -16.63
N ILE A 321 -16.35 6.96 -15.49
CA ILE A 321 -15.60 6.65 -14.26
C ILE A 321 -14.76 5.39 -14.53
N PRO A 322 -13.42 5.47 -14.40
CA PRO A 322 -12.55 4.31 -14.62
C PRO A 322 -12.78 3.22 -13.58
N ASP A 323 -12.22 2.04 -13.83
CA ASP A 323 -12.20 0.97 -12.83
C ASP A 323 -11.21 1.33 -11.71
N ILE A 324 -11.74 1.91 -10.63
CA ILE A 324 -10.99 2.41 -9.47
C ILE A 324 -11.70 1.99 -8.19
N ARG A 325 -10.98 1.94 -7.07
CA ARG A 325 -11.55 1.52 -5.77
C ARG A 325 -12.70 2.41 -5.30
N GLU A 326 -12.72 3.68 -5.69
CA GLU A 326 -13.75 4.66 -5.34
C GLU A 326 -14.98 4.61 -6.28
N ARG A 327 -14.96 3.74 -7.29
CA ARG A 327 -15.89 3.81 -8.42
C ARG A 327 -17.35 3.79 -7.99
N GLU A 328 -17.76 2.83 -7.17
CA GLU A 328 -19.16 2.69 -6.73
C GLU A 328 -19.63 3.92 -5.96
N TYR A 329 -18.81 4.39 -5.01
CA TYR A 329 -19.09 5.57 -4.19
C TYR A 329 -19.31 6.82 -5.04
N LEU A 330 -18.47 7.04 -6.06
CA LEU A 330 -18.65 8.15 -6.99
C LEU A 330 -19.84 7.94 -7.93
N PHE A 331 -20.00 6.74 -8.49
CA PHE A 331 -21.01 6.42 -9.51
C PHE A 331 -22.43 6.64 -9.00
N ASP A 332 -22.71 6.25 -7.75
CA ASP A 332 -24.03 6.37 -7.14
C ASP A 332 -24.42 7.82 -6.84
N SER A 333 -23.43 8.70 -6.63
CA SER A 333 -23.65 10.14 -6.39
C SER A 333 -23.88 10.96 -7.66
N MET A 334 -23.44 10.44 -8.81
CA MET A 334 -23.47 11.17 -10.07
C MET A 334 -24.79 10.94 -10.83
N PRO A 335 -25.31 11.97 -11.51
CA PRO A 335 -26.54 11.82 -12.30
C PRO A 335 -26.37 10.77 -13.39
N SER A 336 -27.47 10.10 -13.73
CA SER A 336 -27.52 9.23 -14.91
C SER A 336 -27.07 9.99 -16.15
N ASP A 337 -26.31 9.32 -17.01
CA ASP A 337 -25.93 9.90 -18.28
C ASP A 337 -27.20 10.23 -19.07
N LYS A 338 -27.29 11.48 -19.54
CA LYS A 338 -28.37 11.87 -20.46
C LYS A 338 -28.09 11.19 -21.81
N GLU A 339 -29.11 10.55 -22.37
CA GLU A 339 -29.09 9.93 -23.70
C GLU A 339 -28.64 10.90 -24.80
#